data_AF-A0A519FLR4-F1
#
_entry.id   AF-A0A519FLR4-F1
#
_cell.length_a   1.000
_cell.length_b   1.000
_cell.length_c   1.000
_cell.angle_alpha   90.00
_cell.angle_beta   90.00
_cell.angle_gamma   90.00
#
_symmetry.space_group_name_H-M   'P 1'
#
loop_
_entity.id
_entity.type
_entity.pdbx_description
1 polymer ?
#
loop_
_entity_poly.entity_id
_entity_poly.type
_entity_poly.pdbx_seq_one_letter_code
_entity_poly.pdbx_strand_id
1 'polypeptide(L)' 'MSLDDARVKCKAWRINYSVVRPHSSLDNLTRMERAKRSRLFPHRPDRRRGEGQL' A
#
# COMPACT_ATOMS: atom_id res chain seq x y z
N MET A 1 6.79 7.70 30.63
CA MET A 1 7.13 7.44 29.21
C MET A 1 7.66 8.73 28.62
N SER A 2 8.88 8.74 28.07
CA SER A 2 9.50 9.96 27.49
C SER A 2 8.97 10.22 26.07
N LEU A 3 9.07 11.47 25.60
CA LEU A 3 8.79 11.82 24.20
C LEU A 3 9.69 11.06 23.21
N ASP A 4 10.93 10.76 23.60
CA ASP A 4 11.84 9.99 22.77
C ASP A 4 11.36 8.55 22.60
N ASP A 5 10.99 7.90 23.70
CA ASP A 5 10.42 6.55 23.71
C ASP A 5 9.12 6.47 22.88
N ALA A 6 8.26 7.50 22.96
CA ALA A 6 7.08 7.60 22.11
C ALA A 6 7.44 7.67 20.61
N ARG A 7 8.44 8.47 20.23
CA ARG A 7 8.91 8.59 18.83
C ARG A 7 9.46 7.27 18.32
N VAL A 8 10.25 6.56 19.13
CA VAL A 8 10.81 5.25 18.79
C VAL A 8 9.68 4.24 18.55
N LYS A 9 8.70 4.17 19.45
CA LYS A 9 7.55 3.27 19.32
C LYS A 9 6.69 3.59 18.09
N CYS A 10 6.40 4.87 17.84
CA CYS A 10 5.68 5.28 16.63
C CYS A 10 6.45 4.90 15.35
N LYS A 11 7.77 5.07 15.33
CA LYS A 11 8.61 4.67 14.18
C LYS A 11 8.57 3.16 13.97
N ALA A 12 8.71 2.38 15.04
CA ALA A 12 8.64 0.92 14.98
C ALA A 12 7.28 0.44 14.47
N TRP A 13 6.19 0.99 15.01
CA TRP A 13 4.83 0.68 14.58
C TRP A 13 4.59 1.01 13.11
N ARG A 14 5.02 2.20 12.67
CA ARG A 14 4.89 2.61 11.26
C ARG A 14 5.61 1.67 10.31
N ILE A 15 6.81 1.20 10.67
CA ILE A 15 7.57 0.23 9.88
C ILE A 15 6.84 -1.12 9.85
N ASN A 16 6.43 -1.64 11.00
CA ASN A 16 5.71 -2.91 11.08
C ASN A 16 4.43 -2.91 10.24
N TYR A 17 3.61 -1.87 10.37
CA TYR A 17 2.38 -1.71 9.58
C TYR A 17 2.67 -1.65 8.08
N SER A 18 3.73 -0.94 7.67
CA SER A 18 4.01 -0.71 6.26
C SER A 18 4.63 -1.91 5.55
N VAL A 19 5.38 -2.75 6.28
CA VAL A 19 6.25 -3.80 5.72
C VAL A 19 5.79 -5.21 6.07
N VAL A 20 5.15 -5.42 7.21
CA VAL A 20 4.93 -6.78 7.76
C VAL A 20 3.46 -7.18 7.66
N ARG A 21 2.53 -6.23 7.72
CA ARG A 21 1.10 -6.52 7.78
C ARG A 21 0.46 -6.41 6.39
N PRO A 22 0.08 -7.52 5.76
CA PRO A 22 -0.82 -7.49 4.62
C PRO A 22 -2.25 -7.15 5.04
N HIS A 23 -3.03 -6.58 4.12
CA HIS A 23 -4.39 -6.15 4.39
C HIS A 23 -5.27 -6.40 3.16
N SER A 24 -6.49 -6.87 3.37
CA SER A 24 -7.43 -7.23 2.30
C SER A 24 -7.77 -6.07 1.37
N SER A 25 -7.89 -4.85 1.90
CA SER A 25 -8.08 -3.63 1.10
C SER A 25 -6.89 -3.31 0.18
N LEU A 26 -5.78 -4.05 0.30
CA LEU A 26 -4.60 -3.95 -0.55
C LEU A 26 -4.31 -5.20 -1.37
N ASP A 27 -5.34 -5.96 -1.72
CA ASP A 27 -5.18 -7.26 -2.39
C ASP A 27 -4.35 -8.23 -1.54
N ASN A 28 -4.51 -8.18 -0.21
CA ASN A 28 -3.70 -8.91 0.75
C ASN A 28 -2.18 -8.63 0.65
N LEU A 29 -1.80 -7.43 0.22
CA LEU A 29 -0.42 -6.96 0.23
C LEU A 29 -0.16 -6.00 1.40
N THR A 30 1.12 -5.85 1.76
CA THR A 30 1.59 -4.77 2.63
C THR A 30 1.54 -3.44 1.88
N ARG A 31 1.60 -2.32 2.62
CA ARG A 31 1.58 -0.99 2.01
C ARG A 31 2.78 -0.81 1.07
N MET A 32 3.97 -1.29 1.45
CA MET A 32 5.17 -1.19 0.61
C MET A 32 5.11 -2.07 -0.63
N GLU A 33 4.60 -3.30 -0.51
CA GLU A 33 4.42 -4.19 -1.68
C GLU A 33 3.44 -3.60 -2.67
N ARG A 34 2.31 -3.04 -2.20
CA ARG A 34 1.38 -2.37 -3.12
C ARG A 34 1.98 -1.14 -3.76
N ALA A 35 2.71 -0.31 -3.00
CA ALA A 35 3.41 0.85 -3.58
C ALA A 35 4.42 0.43 -4.65
N LYS A 36 5.17 -0.67 -4.44
CA LYS A 36 6.05 -1.26 -5.45
C LYS A 36 5.26 -1.74 -6.66
N ARG A 37 4.16 -2.47 -6.45
CA ARG A 37 3.29 -2.99 -7.52
C ARG A 37 2.71 -1.86 -8.36
N SER A 38 2.23 -0.78 -7.77
CA SER A 38 1.73 0.40 -8.49
C SER A 38 2.81 1.14 -9.28
N ARG A 39 4.08 1.07 -8.85
CA ARG A 39 5.21 1.61 -9.63
C ARG A 39 5.63 0.70 -10.78
N LEU A 40 5.60 -0.61 -10.58
CA LEU A 40 5.92 -1.61 -11.61
C LEU A 40 4.82 -1.73 -12.66
N PHE A 41 3.58 -1.54 -12.23
CA PHE A 41 2.39 -1.53 -13.07
C PHE A 41 1.69 -0.19 -12.83
N PRO A 42 2.18 0.92 -13.42
CA PRO A 42 1.35 2.12 -13.49
C PRO A 42 0.01 1.71 -14.07
N HIS A 43 -1.08 2.17 -13.45
CA HIS A 43 -2.43 1.89 -13.91
C HIS A 43 -2.51 2.27 -15.39
N ARG A 44 -2.35 1.28 -16.27
CA ARG A 44 -2.72 1.45 -17.67
C ARG A 44 -4.25 1.44 -17.63
N PRO A 45 -4.92 2.54 -17.96
CA PRO A 45 -6.37 2.51 -18.05
C PRO A 45 -6.71 1.36 -18.99
N ASP A 46 -7.59 0.48 -18.53
CA ASP A 46 -8.06 -0.66 -19.30
C ASP A 46 -8.68 -0.13 -20.59
N ARG A 47 -8.03 -0.37 -21.74
CA ARG A 47 -8.55 0.02 -23.06
C ARG A 47 -9.81 -0.75 -23.46
N ARG A 48 -10.34 -1.64 -22.62
CA ARG A 48 -11.51 -2.48 -22.91
C ARG A 48 -12.78 -2.08 -22.16
N ARG A 49 -13.01 -0.78 -21.95
CA ARG A 49 -14.33 -0.28 -21.56
C ARG A 49 -14.74 0.85 -22.50
N GLY A 50 -15.19 0.49 -23.70
CA GLY A 50 -15.63 1.46 -24.70
C GLY A 50 -16.14 0.90 -26.04
N GLU A 51 -16.28 -0.42 -26.22
CA GLU A 51 -17.02 -0.96 -27.37
C GLU A 51 -18.40 -1.41 -26.91
N GLY A 52 -19.38 -0.57 -27.22
CA GLY A 52 -20.77 -0.74 -26.83
C GLY A 52 -21.59 0.53 -27.05
N GLN A 53 -21.39 1.21 -28.18
CA GLN A 53 -22.41 2.10 -28.75
C GLN A 53 -23.27 1.25 -29.68
N LEU A 54 -24.50 0.97 -29.24
CA LEU A 54 -25.67 0.74 -30.09
C LEU A 54 -26.64 1.88 -29.81
#